data_AF-A0A139X398-F1
#
_entry.id   AF-A0A139X398-F1
#
_cell.length_a   1.000
_cell.length_b   1.000
_cell.length_c   1.000
_cell.angle_alpha   90.00
_cell.angle_beta   90.00
_cell.angle_gamma   90.00
#
_symmetry.space_group_name_H-M   'P 1'
#
loop_
_entity.id
_entity.type
_entity.pdbx_description
1 polymer ?
#
loop_
_entity_poly.entity_id
_entity_poly.type
_entity_poly.pdbx_seq_one_letter_code
_entity_poly.pdbx_strand_id
1 'polypeptide(L)' 'MQKLQTVEAIYENGVFRPLKALDGLVEHSQVKITIESDQTQSHPLLQFAGILSDEEAIELQHTIANEFGKIDPNVW' A
#
# COMPACT_ATOMS: atom_id res chain seq x y z
N MET A 1 -35.58 -6.49 1.54
CA MET A 1 -34.34 -6.14 0.83
C MET A 1 -33.19 -6.25 1.81
N GLN A 2 -32.13 -6.99 1.48
CA GLN A 2 -30.91 -7.00 2.29
C GLN A 2 -30.19 -5.67 2.08
N LYS A 3 -30.04 -4.87 3.15
CA LYS A 3 -29.33 -3.59 3.11
C LYS A 3 -27.85 -3.88 3.37
N LEU A 4 -27.01 -3.76 2.35
CA LEU A 4 -25.56 -3.81 2.49
C LEU A 4 -25.08 -2.43 2.96
N GLN A 5 -24.31 -2.39 4.05
CA GLN A 5 -23.70 -1.17 4.57
C GLN A 5 -22.25 -1.45 4.91
N THR A 6 -21.35 -0.63 4.37
CA THR A 6 -19.92 -0.64 4.74
C THR A 6 -19.74 0.30 5.92
N VAL A 7 -19.00 -0.17 6.93
CA VAL A 7 -18.80 0.55 8.19
C VAL A 7 -17.34 0.50 8.57
N GLU A 8 -16.81 1.66 8.95
CA GLU A 8 -15.44 1.76 9.44
C GLU A 8 -15.41 1.35 10.91
N ALA A 9 -14.44 0.50 11.26
CA ALA A 9 -14.28 0.00 12.62
C ALA A 9 -12.79 -0.15 12.96
N ILE A 10 -12.48 0.01 14.23
CA ILE A 10 -11.17 -0.33 14.79
C ILE A 10 -11.23 -1.76 15.31
N TYR A 11 -10.27 -2.59 14.91
CA TYR A 11 -10.10 -3.92 15.48
C TYR A 11 -9.11 -3.85 16.65
N GLU A 12 -9.60 -4.04 17.87
CA GLU A 12 -8.80 -3.95 19.09
C GLU A 12 -9.23 -5.04 20.09
N ASN A 13 -8.26 -5.74 20.69
CA ASN A 13 -8.49 -6.80 21.68
C ASN A 13 -9.47 -7.89 21.20
N GLY A 14 -9.43 -8.23 19.91
CA GLY A 14 -10.30 -9.25 19.32
C GLY A 14 -11.73 -8.79 19.00
N VAL A 15 -12.04 -7.50 19.20
CA VAL A 15 -13.39 -6.95 19.02
C VAL A 15 -13.37 -5.84 17.96
N PHE A 16 -14.32 -5.88 17.02
CA PHE A 16 -14.56 -4.78 16.08
C PHE A 16 -15.38 -3.68 16.77
N ARG A 17 -14.81 -2.49 16.88
CA ARG A 17 -15.45 -1.29 17.43
C ARG A 17 -15.80 -0.33 16.30
N PRO A 18 -17.07 -0.24 15.89
CA PRO A 18 -17.45 0.68 14.82
C PRO A 18 -17.21 2.13 15.24
N LEU A 19 -16.70 2.94 14.32
CA LEU A 19 -16.44 4.37 14.55
C LEU A 19 -17.73 5.20 14.60
N LYS A 20 -18.81 4.68 14.02
CA LYS A 20 -20.14 5.30 13.96
C LYS A 20 -21.22 4.31 14.38
N ALA A 21 -22.31 4.82 14.92
CA ALA A 21 -23.47 4.00 15.24
C ALA A 21 -24.02 3.31 13.98
N LEU A 22 -24.47 2.08 14.15
CA LEU A 22 -25.07 1.28 13.07
C LEU A 22 -26.58 1.50 13.04
N ASP A 23 -27.06 2.18 12.01
CA ASP A 23 -28.48 2.45 11.86
C ASP A 23 -29.26 1.24 11.32
N GLY A 24 -30.40 0.95 11.95
CA GLY A 24 -31.31 -0.11 11.49
C GLY A 24 -30.89 -1.52 11.90
N LEU A 25 -29.98 -1.65 12.86
CA LEU A 25 -29.55 -2.91 13.45
C LEU A 25 -30.26 -3.13 14.79
N VAL A 26 -31.02 -4.22 14.89
CA VAL A 26 -31.69 -4.60 16.14
C VAL A 26 -30.69 -5.33 17.04
N GLU A 27 -30.71 -5.06 18.34
CA GLU A 27 -29.90 -5.80 19.31
C GLU A 27 -30.12 -7.32 19.18
N HIS A 28 -29.05 -8.09 19.38
CA HIS A 28 -29.02 -9.55 19.27
C HIS A 28 -29.40 -10.12 17.89
N SER A 29 -29.44 -9.30 16.84
CA SER A 29 -29.61 -9.80 15.47
C SER A 29 -28.32 -10.43 14.94
N GLN A 30 -28.46 -11.53 14.21
CA GLN A 30 -27.34 -12.17 13.51
C GLN A 30 -26.98 -11.36 12.26
N VAL A 31 -25.71 -10.99 12.13
CA VAL A 31 -25.19 -10.25 10.97
C VAL A 31 -24.06 -11.02 10.30
N LYS A 32 -23.87 -10.78 9.00
CA LYS A 32 -22.69 -11.21 8.24
C LYS A 32 -21.75 -10.01 8.11
N ILE A 33 -20.50 -10.16 8.53
CA ILE A 33 -19.48 -9.12 8.44
C ILE A 33 -18.50 -9.51 7.33
N THR A 34 -18.19 -8.57 6.44
CA THR A 34 -17.09 -8.69 5.46
C THR A 34 -15.94 -7.82 5.96
N ILE A 35 -14.74 -8.37 6.01
CA ILE A 35 -13.54 -7.68 6.50
C ILE A 35 -12.64 -7.44 5.29
N GLU A 36 -12.34 -6.18 5.02
CA GLU A 36 -11.34 -5.75 4.04
C GLU A 36 -10.31 -4.93 4.79
N SER A 37 -9.04 -5.34 4.73
CA SER A 37 -7.95 -4.66 5.43
C SER A 37 -6.99 -4.05 4.42
N ASP A 38 -6.86 -2.73 4.45
CA ASP A 38 -5.85 -1.98 3.68
C ASP A 38 -4.45 -2.08 4.33
N GLN A 39 -4.15 -3.17 5.05
CA GLN A 39 -2.79 -3.41 5.49
C GLN A 39 -1.92 -3.59 4.26
N THR A 40 -1.33 -2.48 3.82
CA THR A 40 0.00 -2.42 3.25
C THR A 40 0.93 -2.92 4.33
N GLN A 41 0.91 -4.24 4.58
CA GLN A 41 2.07 -4.88 5.16
C GLN A 41 3.21 -4.50 4.23
N SER A 42 4.14 -3.69 4.73
CA SER A 42 5.40 -3.45 4.06
C SER A 42 5.95 -4.82 3.74
N HIS A 43 5.88 -5.20 2.45
CA HIS A 43 6.20 -6.53 2.02
C HIS A 43 7.63 -6.82 2.50
N PRO A 44 7.96 -8.01 3.04
CA PRO A 44 9.32 -8.29 3.51
C PRO A 44 10.40 -8.05 2.43
N LEU A 45 10.02 -8.12 1.14
CA LEU A 45 10.89 -7.78 0.02
C LEU A 45 11.09 -6.27 -0.24
N LEU A 46 10.33 -5.36 0.38
CA LEU A 46 10.63 -3.93 0.39
C LEU A 46 11.93 -3.62 1.15
N GLN A 47 12.36 -4.53 2.03
CA GLN A 47 13.66 -4.46 2.72
C GLN A 47 14.75 -5.27 1.99
N PHE A 48 14.43 -5.89 0.84
CA PHE A 48 15.41 -6.65 0.09
C PHE A 48 16.39 -5.69 -0.60
N ALA A 49 17.68 -5.92 -0.40
CA ALA A 49 18.72 -5.18 -1.10
C ALA A 49 18.51 -5.30 -2.63
N GLY A 50 18.45 -4.15 -3.32
CA GLY A 50 18.23 -4.09 -4.77
C GLY A 50 17.10 -3.15 -5.21
N ILE A 51 16.40 -2.49 -4.29
CA ILE A 51 15.49 -1.39 -4.62
C ILE A 51 16.30 -0.10 -4.62
N LEU A 52 16.43 0.50 -5.80
CA LEU A 52 17.02 1.82 -6.00
C LEU A 52 15.91 2.85 -5.79
N SER A 53 16.15 3.86 -4.95
CA SER A 53 15.21 4.98 -4.83
C SER A 53 15.16 5.76 -6.14
N ASP A 54 14.09 6.53 -6.36
CA ASP A 54 13.97 7.38 -7.55
C ASP A 54 15.11 8.40 -7.61
N GLU A 55 15.52 8.95 -6.46
CA GLU A 55 16.66 9.85 -6.36
C GLU A 55 17.98 9.16 -6.74
N GLU A 56 18.23 7.97 -6.20
CA GLU A 56 19.43 7.18 -6.52
C GLU A 56 19.44 6.78 -8.01
N ALA A 57 18.27 6.49 -8.59
CA ALA A 57 18.13 6.18 -10.01
C ALA A 57 18.46 7.38 -10.90
N ILE A 58 18.01 8.58 -10.52
CA ILE A 58 18.31 9.83 -11.23
C ILE A 58 19.81 10.14 -11.15
N GLU A 59 20.43 9.99 -9.98
CA GLU A 59 21.87 10.22 -9.80
C GLU A 59 22.71 9.24 -10.65
N LEU A 60 22.30 7.97 -10.68
CA LEU A 60 22.97 6.94 -11.47
C LEU A 60 22.83 7.20 -12.98
N GLN A 61 21.66 7.64 -13.43
CA GLN A 61 21.46 8.07 -14.82
C GLN A 61 22.36 9.25 -15.21
N HIS A 62 22.48 10.27 -14.35
CA HIS A 62 23.38 11.39 -14.60
C HIS A 62 24.85 10.95 -14.67
N THR A 63 25.26 10.05 -13.79
CA THR A 63 26.63 9.52 -13.77
C THR A 63 26.94 8.76 -15.07
N ILE A 64 26.05 7.87 -15.51
CA ILE A 64 26.19 7.15 -16.78
C ILE A 64 26.26 8.11 -17.96
N ALA A 65 25.40 9.13 -18.01
CA ALA A 65 25.42 10.11 -19.10
C ALA A 65 26.75 10.90 -19.14
N ASN A 66 27.29 11.27 -17.98
CA ASN A 66 28.54 12.03 -17.87
C ASN A 66 29.78 11.20 -18.25
N GLU A 67 29.78 9.91 -17.92
CA GLU A 67 30.93 9.02 -18.13
C GLU A 67 30.89 8.30 -19.48
N PHE A 68 29.73 7.82 -19.91
CA PHE A 68 29.58 6.96 -21.10
C PHE A 68 28.96 7.70 -22.31
N GLY A 69 28.48 8.94 -22.14
CA GLY A 69 27.94 9.77 -23.23
C GLY A 69 28.99 10.38 -24.16
N LYS A 70 30.28 10.04 -23.99
CA LYS A 70 31.40 10.56 -24.79
C LYS A 70 32.04 9.44 -25.63
N ILE A 71 31.24 8.77 -26.46
CA ILE A 71 31.84 7.99 -27.54
C ILE A 71 32.23 8.99 -28.62
N ASP A 72 33.53 9.24 -28.76
CA ASP A 72 34.08 10.04 -29.85
C ASP A 72 33.76 9.32 -31.18
N PRO A 73 33.00 9.94 -32.09
CA PRO A 73 32.65 9.32 -33.37
C PRO A 73 33.85 9.12 -34.31
N ASN A 74 35.04 9.64 -33.98
CA ASN A 74 36.27 9.45 -34.75
C ASN A 74 37.14 8.25 -34.30
N VAL A 75 36.68 7.40 -33.37
CA VAL A 75 37.45 6.23 -32.89
C VAL A 75 37.15 4.95 -33.70
N TRP A 76 36.76 5.10 -34.97
CA TRP A 76 36.62 3.99 -35.93
C TRP A 76 37.68 4.08 -37.04
#